data_AF-A0A9W9ZDV7-F1
#
_entry.id   AF-A0A9W9ZDV7-F1
#
_cell.length_a   1.000
_cell.length_b   1.000
_cell.length_c   1.000
_cell.angle_alpha   90.00
_cell.angle_beta   90.00
_cell.angle_gamma   90.00
#
_symmetry.space_group_name_H-M   'P 1'
#
loop_
_entity.id
_entity.type
_entity.pdbx_description
1 polymer ?
#
loop_
_entity_poly.entity_id
_entity_poly.type
_entity_poly.pdbx_seq_one_letter_code
_entity_poly.pdbx_strand_id
1 'polypeptide(L)'
;MACSNRQETRSWNLLPLDPKLINNVNQREVIRRILEPGNNSSPLVVFGPFGTGKTFTLNQAIRHLVTKERNRILLCTHTNSAADIHVQLLHDYLTKEKGLKATKPLRIYHTKRR
;
A
#
# COMPACT_ATOMS: atom_id res chain seq x y z
N MET A 1 33.96 -25.20 4.53
CA MET A 1 32.51 -25.05 4.26
C MET A 1 32.26 -23.59 3.93
N ALA A 2 32.13 -23.28 2.65
CA ALA A 2 31.89 -21.91 2.18
C ALA A 2 30.45 -21.50 2.51
N CYS A 3 30.32 -20.40 3.25
CA CYS A 3 29.05 -19.71 3.46
C CYS A 3 28.62 -19.18 2.08
N SER A 4 27.62 -19.82 1.49
CA SER A 4 27.13 -19.48 0.16
C SER A 4 26.44 -18.11 0.21
N ASN A 5 27.07 -17.15 -0.46
CA ASN A 5 26.48 -15.91 -0.93
C ASN A 5 25.09 -16.17 -1.54
N ARG A 6 24.03 -15.90 -0.78
CA ARG A 6 22.71 -15.69 -1.35
C ARG A 6 22.53 -14.20 -1.61
N GLN A 7 23.28 -13.69 -2.59
CA GLN A 7 22.88 -12.48 -3.30
C GLN A 7 21.62 -12.83 -4.09
N GLU A 8 20.47 -12.77 -3.44
CA GLU A 8 19.20 -12.78 -4.14
C GLU A 8 18.99 -11.37 -4.67
N THR A 9 19.49 -11.13 -5.89
CA THR A 9 19.17 -9.97 -6.72
C THR A 9 17.69 -10.01 -7.08
N ARG A 10 16.81 -9.79 -6.10
CA ARG A 10 15.38 -9.58 -6.36
C ARG A 10 15.23 -8.19 -6.93
N SER A 11 15.38 -8.10 -8.26
CA SER A 11 14.77 -7.03 -9.03
C SER A 11 13.28 -7.07 -8.73
N TRP A 12 12.88 -6.33 -7.71
CA TRP A 12 11.48 -6.07 -7.49
C TRP A 12 11.04 -5.32 -8.75
N ASN A 13 10.18 -5.93 -9.55
CA ASN A 13 9.33 -5.20 -10.48
C ASN A 13 8.38 -4.32 -9.63
N LEU A 14 8.94 -3.39 -8.82
CA LEU A 14 8.17 -2.38 -8.13
C LEU A 14 7.49 -1.59 -9.22
N LEU A 15 6.18 -1.48 -9.09
CA LEU A 15 5.48 -0.46 -9.85
C LEU A 15 6.18 0.87 -9.57
N PRO A 16 6.42 1.69 -10.59
CA PRO A 16 6.99 3.01 -10.35
C PRO A 16 6.08 3.74 -9.34
N LEU A 17 6.71 4.25 -8.28
CA LEU A 17 6.03 5.13 -7.34
C LEU A 17 5.59 6.40 -8.08
N ASP A 18 4.51 7.01 -7.59
CA ASP A 18 4.04 8.28 -8.11
C ASP A 18 5.18 9.32 -8.05
N PRO A 19 5.43 10.10 -9.13
CA PRO A 19 6.52 11.08 -9.17
C PRO A 19 6.54 12.07 -8.00
N LYS A 20 5.38 12.35 -7.37
CA LYS A 20 5.30 13.20 -6.17
C LYS A 20 6.11 12.66 -4.99
N LEU A 21 6.48 11.38 -4.99
CA LEU A 21 7.27 10.76 -3.94
C LEU A 21 8.78 10.91 -4.12
N ILE A 22 9.29 11.34 -5.28
CA ILE A 22 10.73 11.32 -5.60
C ILE A 22 11.56 12.01 -4.51
N ASN A 23 11.13 13.21 -4.10
CA ASN A 23 11.82 14.03 -3.10
C ASN A 23 11.26 13.88 -1.68
N ASN A 24 10.28 12.99 -1.45
CA ASN A 24 9.67 12.80 -0.13
C ASN A 24 10.20 11.54 0.56
N VAL A 25 11.37 11.69 1.22
CA VAL A 25 12.07 10.59 1.89
C VAL A 25 11.21 9.91 2.95
N ASN A 26 10.46 10.69 3.74
CA ASN A 26 9.62 10.15 4.82
C ASN A 26 8.50 9.26 4.30
N GLN A 27 7.77 9.70 3.26
CA GLN A 27 6.71 8.89 2.67
C GLN A 27 7.27 7.64 1.97
N ARG A 28 8.43 7.74 1.32
CA ARG A 28 9.13 6.59 0.72
C ARG A 28 9.55 5.57 1.77
N GLU A 29 10.07 6.02 2.92
CA GLU A 29 10.46 5.12 4.01
C GLU A 29 9.25 4.36 4.57
N VAL A 30 8.12 5.03 4.76
CA VAL A 30 6.87 4.37 5.16
C VAL A 30 6.48 3.27 4.17
N ILE A 31 6.49 3.56 2.87
CA ILE A 31 6.15 2.58 1.83
C ILE A 31 7.14 1.41 1.86
N ARG A 32 8.44 1.71 1.96
CA ARG A 32 9.50 0.69 2.04
C ARG A 32 9.25 -0.26 3.22
N ARG A 33 9.02 0.27 4.42
CA ARG A 33 8.73 -0.51 5.63
C ARG A 33 7.48 -1.38 5.50
N ILE A 34 6.42 -0.88 4.85
CA ILE A 34 5.20 -1.68 4.60
C ILE A 34 5.48 -2.84 3.63
N LEU A 35 6.38 -2.65 2.66
CA LEU A 35 6.67 -3.65 1.62
C LEU A 35 7.77 -4.65 2.00
N GLU A 36 8.52 -4.39 3.08
CA GLU A 36 9.56 -5.28 3.58
C GLU A 36 8.97 -6.66 3.98
N PRO A 37 9.42 -7.76 3.38
CA PRO A 37 8.99 -9.09 3.81
C PRO A 37 9.67 -9.47 5.12
N GLY A 38 8.87 -9.89 6.11
CA GLY A 38 9.39 -10.71 7.22
C GLY A 38 9.88 -9.97 8.47
N ASN A 39 9.62 -8.67 8.64
CA ASN A 39 9.90 -7.98 9.91
C ASN A 39 8.59 -7.62 10.64
N ASN A 40 7.92 -8.64 11.20
CA ASN A 40 6.61 -8.52 11.85
C ASN A 40 6.68 -8.30 13.37
N SER A 41 7.84 -7.94 13.93
CA SER A 41 7.98 -7.87 15.39
C SER A 41 7.25 -6.68 16.03
N SER A 42 6.93 -5.61 15.28
CA SER A 42 6.22 -4.44 15.82
C SER A 42 5.33 -3.75 14.79
N PRO A 43 4.14 -3.28 15.16
CA PRO A 43 3.29 -2.46 14.29
C PRO A 43 3.98 -1.17 13.83
N LEU A 44 3.76 -0.78 12.58
CA LEU A 44 4.20 0.52 12.05
C LEU A 44 3.14 1.60 12.32
N VAL A 45 3.53 2.67 13.01
CA VAL A 45 2.68 3.85 13.23
C VAL A 45 3.11 4.98 12.28
N VAL A 46 2.18 5.44 11.45
CA VAL A 46 2.39 6.58 10.54
C VAL A 46 1.60 7.78 11.07
N PHE A 47 2.31 8.81 11.51
CA PHE A 47 1.71 10.04 12.04
C PHE A 47 2.15 11.28 11.25
N GLY A 48 1.40 12.38 11.42
CA GLY A 48 1.72 13.67 10.83
C GLY A 48 0.51 14.60 10.79
N PRO A 49 0.72 15.92 10.60
CA PRO A 49 -0.35 16.91 10.49
C PRO A 49 -1.40 16.62 9.41
N PHE A 50 -2.51 17.36 9.43
CA PHE A 50 -3.48 17.32 8.33
C PHE A 50 -2.80 17.73 7.01
N GLY A 51 -3.22 17.10 5.90
CA GLY A 51 -2.68 17.42 4.57
C GLY A 51 -1.30 16.82 4.22
N THR A 52 -0.61 16.12 5.12
CA THR A 52 0.74 15.57 4.85
C THR A 52 0.77 14.29 3.99
N GLY A 53 -0.35 13.95 3.33
CA GLY A 53 -0.39 12.85 2.37
C GLY A 53 -0.42 11.44 2.96
N LYS A 54 -0.73 11.24 4.25
CA LYS A 54 -0.83 9.89 4.87
C LYS A 54 -1.69 8.91 4.05
N THR A 55 -2.89 9.33 3.67
CA THR A 55 -3.80 8.55 2.82
C THR A 55 -3.16 8.21 1.48
N PHE A 56 -2.52 9.17 0.83
CA PHE A 56 -1.81 8.96 -0.43
C PHE A 56 -0.66 7.94 -0.26
N THR A 57 0.17 8.10 0.76
CA THR A 57 1.28 7.17 1.07
C THR A 57 0.80 5.75 1.32
N LEU A 58 -0.27 5.56 2.09
CA LEU A 58 -0.86 4.23 2.34
C LEU A 58 -1.41 3.62 1.05
N ASN A 59 -2.11 4.39 0.21
CA ASN A 59 -2.61 3.89 -1.07
C ASN A 59 -1.46 3.48 -2.01
N GLN A 60 -0.35 4.22 -2.03
CA GLN A 60 0.83 3.84 -2.80
C GLN A 60 1.41 2.49 -2.36
N ALA A 61 1.44 2.20 -1.05
CA ALA A 61 1.84 0.89 -0.55
C ALA A 61 0.81 -0.21 -0.90
N ILE A 62 -0.49 0.07 -0.76
CA ILE A 62 -1.56 -0.87 -1.11
C ILE A 62 -1.46 -1.29 -2.58
N ARG A 63 -1.23 -0.35 -3.51
CA ARG A 63 -1.03 -0.63 -4.95
C ARG A 63 0.03 -1.71 -5.19
N HIS A 64 1.12 -1.68 -4.42
CA HIS A 64 2.18 -2.67 -4.51
C HIS A 64 1.82 -4.00 -3.85
N LEU A 65 1.06 -3.96 -2.75
CA LEU A 65 0.66 -5.16 -2.04
C LEU A 65 -0.38 -5.97 -2.82
N VAL A 66 -1.30 -5.33 -3.54
CA VAL A 66 -2.36 -6.01 -4.31
C VAL A 66 -1.86 -6.72 -5.56
N THR A 67 -0.63 -6.46 -6.01
CA THR A 67 -0.04 -7.17 -7.16
C THR A 67 0.40 -8.59 -6.81
N LYS A 68 0.52 -8.91 -5.53
CA LYS A 68 0.94 -10.23 -5.05
C LYS A 68 -0.30 -11.07 -4.78
N GLU A 69 -0.51 -12.14 -5.54
CA GLU A 69 -1.73 -12.98 -5.49
C GLU A 69 -2.07 -13.56 -4.10
N ARG A 70 -1.07 -13.75 -3.23
CA ARG A 70 -1.26 -14.31 -1.88
C ARG A 70 -1.55 -13.25 -0.81
N ASN A 71 -1.47 -11.96 -1.15
CA ASN A 71 -1.71 -10.92 -0.18
C ASN A 71 -3.20 -10.69 0.02
N ARG A 72 -3.63 -10.64 1.28
CA ARG A 72 -4.98 -10.20 1.68
C ARG A 72 -4.83 -8.95 2.53
N ILE A 73 -5.49 -7.87 2.12
CA ILE A 73 -5.39 -6.56 2.78
C ILE A 73 -6.73 -6.24 3.42
N LEU A 74 -6.73 -6.00 4.73
CA LEU A 74 -7.87 -5.42 5.45
C LEU A 74 -7.55 -3.96 5.72
N LEU A 75 -8.35 -3.06 5.13
CA LEU A 75 -8.25 -1.62 5.38
C LEU A 75 -9.47 -1.17 6.20
N CYS A 76 -9.21 -0.60 7.36
CA CYS A 76 -10.24 -0.09 8.26
C CYS A 76 -10.17 1.43 8.34
N THR A 77 -11.34 2.08 8.32
CA THR A 77 -11.47 3.53 8.52
C THR A 77 -12.58 3.82 9.52
N HIS A 78 -12.53 4.99 10.15
CA HIS A 78 -13.55 5.39 11.12
C HIS A 78 -14.89 5.76 10.46
N THR A 79 -14.86 6.25 9.22
CA THR A 79 -16.06 6.68 8.48
C THR A 79 -16.17 5.96 7.13
N ASN A 80 -17.40 5.83 6.64
CA ASN A 80 -17.65 5.29 5.30
C ASN A 80 -16.99 6.15 4.21
N SER A 81 -17.08 7.48 4.32
CA SER A 81 -16.47 8.40 3.36
C SER A 81 -14.94 8.24 3.26
N ALA A 82 -14.27 7.96 4.38
CA ALA A 82 -12.83 7.68 4.35
C ALA A 82 -12.51 6.37 3.60
N ALA A 83 -13.32 5.32 3.78
CA ALA A 83 -13.13 4.07 3.03
C ALA A 83 -13.39 4.27 1.54
N ASP A 84 -14.38 5.09 1.16
CA ASP A 84 -14.72 5.34 -0.23
C ASP A 84 -13.57 6.03 -0.98
N ILE A 85 -12.83 6.94 -0.33
CA ILE A 85 -11.60 7.55 -0.89
C ILE A 85 -10.58 6.46 -1.26
N HIS A 86 -10.35 5.49 -0.39
CA HIS A 86 -9.40 4.41 -0.66
C HIS A 86 -9.88 3.50 -1.79
N VAL A 87 -11.18 3.18 -1.84
CA VAL A 87 -11.74 2.38 -2.94
C VAL A 87 -11.63 3.10 -4.27
N GLN A 88 -11.92 4.41 -4.33
CA GLN A 88 -11.78 5.21 -5.54
C GLN A 88 -10.33 5.23 -6.03
N LEU A 89 -9.36 5.52 -5.15
CA LEU A 89 -7.94 5.55 -5.50
C LEU A 89 -7.44 4.19 -6.01
N LEU A 90 -7.85 3.10 -5.37
CA LEU A 90 -7.48 1.76 -5.82
C LEU A 90 -8.18 1.38 -7.13
N HIS A 91 -9.46 1.72 -7.29
CA HIS A 91 -10.22 1.47 -8.52
C HIS A 91 -9.62 2.19 -9.73
N ASP A 92 -9.27 3.46 -9.56
CA ASP A 92 -8.61 4.26 -10.59
C ASP A 92 -7.30 3.62 -11.02
N TYR A 93 -6.50 3.15 -10.07
CA TYR A 93 -5.25 2.45 -10.37
C TYR A 93 -5.49 1.16 -11.17
N LEU A 94 -6.42 0.31 -10.72
CA LEU A 94 -6.69 -0.99 -11.34
C LEU A 94 -7.30 -0.88 -12.74
N THR A 95 -8.09 0.17 -13.01
CA THR A 95 -8.75 0.34 -14.31
C THR A 95 -7.90 1.10 -15.33
N LYS A 96 -7.05 2.04 -14.90
CA LYS A 96 -6.27 2.88 -15.81
C LYS A 96 -4.91 2.29 -16.20
N GLU A 97 -4.27 1.47 -15.36
CA GLU A 97 -2.87 1.01 -15.58
C GLU A 97 -2.71 -0.44 -16.10
N LYS A 98 -3.45 -0.85 -17.16
CA LYS A 98 -3.43 -2.24 -17.67
C LYS A 98 -3.82 -3.28 -16.60
N GLY A 99 -5.02 -3.12 -16.06
CA GLY A 99 -5.89 -4.19 -15.56
C GLY A 99 -5.20 -5.39 -14.93
N LEU A 100 -4.63 -5.23 -13.73
CA LEU A 100 -4.38 -6.38 -12.86
C LEU A 100 -5.74 -7.05 -12.61
N LYS A 101 -6.02 -8.15 -13.32
CA LYS A 101 -7.23 -8.97 -13.11
C LYS A 101 -7.38 -9.43 -11.65
N ALA A 102 -6.28 -9.40 -10.89
CA ALA A 102 -6.12 -10.17 -9.67
C ALA A 102 -6.88 -9.63 -8.44
N THR A 103 -7.43 -8.41 -8.42
CA THR A 103 -8.10 -7.93 -7.20
C THR A 103 -9.31 -7.03 -7.46
N LYS A 104 -10.46 -7.41 -6.92
CA LYS A 104 -11.64 -6.54 -6.80
C LYS A 104 -11.82 -6.19 -5.32
N PRO A 105 -11.79 -4.90 -4.92
CA PRO A 105 -11.99 -4.53 -3.53
C PRO A 105 -13.40 -4.93 -3.07
N LEU A 106 -13.50 -5.59 -1.92
CA LEU A 106 -14.76 -5.85 -1.25
C LEU A 106 -15.04 -4.71 -0.26
N ARG A 107 -16.11 -3.94 -0.50
CA ARG A 107 -16.52 -2.82 0.36
C ARG A 107 -17.60 -3.26 1.34
N ILE A 108 -17.32 -3.13 2.64
CA ILE A 108 -18.28 -3.42 3.72
C ILE A 108 -18.75 -2.10 4.34
N TYR A 109 -20.02 -1.74 4.12
CA TYR A 109 -20.58 -0.50 4.65
C TYR A 109 -21.01 -0.64 6.11
N HIS A 110 -20.63 0.33 6.94
CA HIS A 110 -21.19 0.44 8.28
C HIS A 110 -22.55 1.15 8.20
N THR A 111 -23.62 0.52 8.69
CA THR A 111 -25.00 1.01 8.54
C THR A 111 -25.47 1.94 9.65
N LYS A 112 -24.77 1.99 10.80
CA LYS A 112 -25.18 2.88 11.90
C LYS A 112 -24.58 4.27 11.70
N ARG A 113 -25.41 5.20 11.25
CA ARG A 113 -25.20 6.64 11.44
C ARG A 113 -25.64 6.94 12.88
N ARG A 114 -24.69 7.15 13.80
CA ARG A 114 -24.99 7.90 15.02
C ARG A 114 -24.95 9.38 14.68
#